data_AF-A0A1Q5U3D3-F1
#
_entry.id   AF-A0A1Q5U3D3-F1
#
_cell.length_a   1.000
_cell.length_b   1.000
_cell.length_c   1.000
_cell.angle_alpha   90.00
_cell.angle_beta   90.00
_cell.angle_gamma   90.00
#
_symmetry.space_group_name_H-M   'P 1'
#
loop_
_entity.id
_entity.type
_entity.pdbx_description
1 polymer ?
#
loop_
_entity_poly.entity_id
_entity_poly.type
_entity_poly.pdbx_seq_one_letter_code
_entity_poly.pdbx_strand_id
1 'polypeptide(L)'
;MLGFLKKALESKVYGLDHAVLNVQLPPPTMWMNMGFWKDTQHFPAACQALIDQVLQAGLATDKGRSVRILDVGCGCGDQSVHISSLKKDAFSSTTTATSQSGSSASAEASESTLRRQGSSNESSKPLVDTYIGITIQPSQAQFAQQRIRLYQEQNKDGDIRTSADVFCADGADPSSWTGELPDSISNLVDTSLDPDTSTWLLALDTMYHFKPSRLPILYYAQNSLHASFMAFDLLLADNTSWWQRLKMRLVCWVTGSPFTNFLTREEYMRLLVAAGYDRSRIQIKDISRHVFPGITEFMGRRIQEGQPYGIKLGKYRGAKTVFGWWAKSGIVRGVVVVARS
;
A
#
# COMPACT_ATOMS: atom_id res chain seq x y z
N MET A 1 -4.00 42.38 -33.55
CA MET A 1 -3.45 41.01 -33.34
C MET A 1 -2.11 41.01 -32.59
N LEU A 2 -1.14 41.88 -32.93
CA LEU A 2 0.16 41.97 -32.23
C LEU A 2 0.07 42.34 -30.73
N GLY A 3 -0.86 43.21 -30.32
CA GLY A 3 -1.02 43.61 -28.91
C GLY A 3 -1.50 42.49 -27.98
N PHE A 4 -2.30 41.54 -28.48
CA PHE A 4 -2.73 40.35 -27.72
C PHE A 4 -1.59 39.35 -27.54
N LEU A 5 -0.78 39.15 -28.59
CA LEU A 5 0.42 38.33 -28.54
C LEU A 5 1.47 38.88 -27.55
N LYS A 6 1.67 40.20 -27.52
CA LYS A 6 2.61 40.85 -26.62
C LYS A 6 2.16 40.76 -25.14
N LYS A 7 0.87 40.97 -24.86
CA LYS A 7 0.30 40.84 -23.51
C LYS A 7 0.31 39.38 -23.00
N ALA A 8 0.10 38.41 -23.89
CA ALA A 8 0.22 36.99 -23.57
C ALA A 8 1.67 36.56 -23.33
N LEU A 9 2.64 37.13 -24.07
CA LEU A 9 4.06 36.92 -23.81
C LEU A 9 4.52 37.58 -22.50
N GLU A 10 4.15 38.84 -22.25
CA GLU A 10 4.51 39.58 -21.02
C GLU A 10 3.95 38.89 -19.76
N SER A 11 2.72 38.36 -19.81
CA SER A 11 2.15 37.57 -18.70
C SER A 11 2.87 36.23 -18.46
N LYS A 12 3.54 35.69 -19.48
CA LYS A 12 4.34 34.45 -19.38
C LYS A 12 5.79 34.71 -18.96
N VAL A 13 6.34 35.88 -19.25
CA VAL A 13 7.74 36.24 -18.89
C VAL A 13 7.88 36.45 -17.37
N TYR A 14 6.81 36.81 -16.66
CA TYR A 14 6.79 37.02 -15.20
C TYR A 14 5.97 35.97 -14.42
N GLY A 15 5.71 34.80 -15.00
CA GLY A 15 5.04 33.69 -14.31
C GLY A 15 5.91 33.02 -13.22
N LEU A 16 5.29 32.27 -12.32
CA LEU A 16 6.01 31.50 -11.29
C LEU A 16 6.44 30.10 -11.77
N ASP A 17 6.54 29.89 -13.09
CA ASP A 17 6.87 28.58 -13.69
C ASP A 17 8.24 28.04 -13.24
N HIS A 18 9.17 28.93 -12.87
CA HIS A 18 10.48 28.59 -12.32
C HIS A 18 10.43 27.91 -10.94
N ALA A 19 9.26 27.83 -10.30
CA ALA A 19 9.05 27.01 -9.10
C ALA A 19 9.41 25.54 -9.34
N VAL A 20 9.31 25.03 -10.58
CA VAL A 20 9.74 23.67 -10.94
C VAL A 20 11.23 23.45 -10.69
N LEU A 21 12.07 24.48 -10.84
CA LEU A 21 13.52 24.41 -10.59
C LEU A 21 13.85 24.34 -9.10
N ASN A 22 12.89 24.67 -8.23
CA ASN A 22 13.04 24.67 -6.77
C ASN A 22 12.41 23.42 -6.12
N VAL A 23 11.90 22.48 -6.93
CA VAL A 23 11.45 21.18 -6.44
C VAL A 23 12.68 20.39 -5.99
N GLN A 24 12.63 19.85 -4.78
CA GLN A 24 13.70 19.00 -4.27
C GLN A 24 13.84 17.73 -5.11
N LEU A 25 15.04 17.48 -5.64
CA LEU A 25 15.37 16.30 -6.45
C LEU A 25 16.56 15.54 -5.82
N PRO A 26 16.49 14.20 -5.71
CA PRO A 26 15.30 13.39 -5.95
C PRO A 26 14.19 13.73 -4.92
N PRO A 27 12.90 13.52 -5.25
CA PRO A 27 11.82 13.79 -4.30
C PRO A 27 12.00 12.97 -3.01
N PRO A 28 11.82 13.57 -1.83
CA PRO A 28 12.03 12.87 -0.55
C PRO A 28 11.07 11.69 -0.38
N THR A 29 9.87 11.78 -0.95
CA THR A 29 8.88 10.69 -1.00
C THR A 29 8.29 10.57 -2.41
N MET A 30 7.94 9.34 -2.77
CA MET A 30 7.29 9.01 -4.04
C MET A 30 6.06 8.11 -3.81
N TRP A 31 5.46 8.21 -2.61
CA TRP A 31 4.24 7.49 -2.25
C TRP A 31 3.17 7.67 -3.32
N MET A 32 2.58 6.56 -3.74
CA MET A 32 1.46 6.55 -4.66
C MET A 32 0.57 5.35 -4.34
N ASN A 33 -0.36 5.54 -3.42
CA ASN A 33 -1.50 4.67 -3.22
C ASN A 33 -2.75 5.52 -2.89
N MET A 34 -3.89 4.90 -2.66
CA MET A 34 -5.14 5.64 -2.37
C MET A 34 -5.16 6.41 -1.05
N GLY A 35 -4.34 6.04 -0.07
CA GLY A 35 -4.26 6.61 1.27
C GLY A 35 -5.45 6.29 2.20
N PHE A 36 -5.18 6.29 3.50
CA PHE A 36 -6.16 6.22 4.58
C PHE A 36 -6.18 7.57 5.32
N TRP A 37 -7.26 8.32 5.13
CA TRP A 37 -7.34 9.77 5.40
C TRP A 37 -8.08 10.12 6.69
N LYS A 38 -8.35 9.14 7.56
CA LYS A 38 -9.19 9.34 8.74
C LYS A 38 -8.67 10.48 9.64
N ASP A 39 -7.36 10.50 9.88
CA ASP A 39 -6.74 11.37 10.89
C ASP A 39 -5.63 12.26 10.28
N THR A 40 -5.60 12.45 8.95
CA THR A 40 -4.57 13.25 8.26
C THR A 40 -5.05 13.88 6.96
N GLN A 41 -4.43 15.00 6.59
CA GLN A 41 -4.62 15.67 5.29
C GLN A 41 -3.34 15.66 4.44
N HIS A 42 -2.26 15.05 4.92
CA HIS A 42 -0.98 14.96 4.22
C HIS A 42 -0.88 13.64 3.47
N PHE A 43 -0.62 13.70 2.17
CA PHE A 43 -0.65 12.52 1.31
C PHE A 43 0.35 11.41 1.72
N PRO A 44 1.64 11.70 1.99
CA PRO A 44 2.55 10.67 2.47
C PRO A 44 2.07 9.99 3.76
N ALA A 45 1.53 10.75 4.71
CA ALA A 45 0.99 10.21 5.95
C ALA A 45 -0.27 9.36 5.70
N ALA A 46 -1.14 9.75 4.77
CA ALA A 46 -2.30 8.94 4.39
C ALA A 46 -1.86 7.63 3.72
N CYS A 47 -0.85 7.67 2.85
CA CYS A 47 -0.30 6.49 2.18
C CYS A 47 0.33 5.51 3.18
N GLN A 48 1.10 6.02 4.13
CA GLN A 48 1.65 5.24 5.23
C GLN A 48 0.52 4.65 6.12
N ALA A 49 -0.46 5.46 6.50
CA ALA A 49 -1.59 4.98 7.29
C ALA A 49 -2.38 3.87 6.59
N LEU A 50 -2.43 3.85 5.26
CA LEU A 50 -3.08 2.78 4.51
C LEU A 50 -2.32 1.45 4.62
N ILE A 51 -0.99 1.46 4.44
CA ILE A 51 -0.19 0.24 4.64
C ILE A 51 -0.25 -0.21 6.10
N ASP A 52 -0.28 0.72 7.06
CA ASP A 52 -0.46 0.39 8.48
C ASP A 52 -1.80 -0.33 8.74
N GLN A 53 -2.89 0.09 8.08
CA GLN A 53 -4.17 -0.65 8.18
C GLN A 53 -4.09 -2.08 7.65
N VAL A 54 -3.33 -2.30 6.55
CA VAL A 54 -3.16 -3.63 5.95
C VAL A 54 -2.29 -4.52 6.83
N LEU A 55 -1.14 -4.01 7.28
CA LEU A 55 -0.24 -4.71 8.20
C LEU A 55 -0.95 -5.06 9.51
N GLN A 56 -1.69 -4.11 10.09
CA GLN A 56 -2.47 -4.34 11.30
C GLN A 56 -3.51 -5.45 11.11
N ALA A 57 -4.19 -5.51 9.97
CA ALA A 57 -5.18 -6.55 9.71
C ALA A 57 -4.56 -7.95 9.53
N GLY A 58 -3.37 -8.02 8.90
CA GLY A 58 -2.63 -9.27 8.70
C GLY A 58 -1.93 -9.74 9.97
N LEU A 59 -1.04 -8.91 10.51
CA LEU A 59 -0.02 -9.28 11.48
C LEU A 59 -0.46 -9.20 12.95
N ALA A 60 -1.56 -8.49 13.29
CA ALA A 60 -1.95 -8.33 14.70
C ALA A 60 -2.32 -9.64 15.41
N THR A 61 -2.71 -10.66 14.65
CA THR A 61 -3.01 -12.00 15.18
C THR A 61 -1.99 -13.03 14.72
N ASP A 62 -0.91 -12.60 14.09
CA ASP A 62 0.17 -13.48 13.65
C ASP A 62 0.93 -13.97 14.87
N LYS A 63 1.29 -15.25 14.87
CA LYS A 63 1.98 -15.91 15.99
C LYS A 63 3.42 -16.28 15.64
N GLY A 64 3.86 -15.99 14.41
CA GLY A 64 5.22 -16.23 13.96
C GLY A 64 6.20 -15.44 14.81
N ARG A 65 7.25 -16.11 15.26
CA ARG A 65 8.39 -15.45 15.91
C ARG A 65 9.20 -14.68 14.88
N SER A 66 9.26 -15.18 13.65
CA SER A 66 9.88 -14.57 12.48
C SER A 66 8.83 -14.25 11.43
N VAL A 67 8.83 -13.04 10.87
CA VAL A 67 7.86 -12.59 9.86
C VAL A 67 8.56 -12.21 8.57
N ARG A 68 8.06 -12.72 7.45
CA ARG A 68 8.61 -12.48 6.11
C ARG A 68 7.53 -11.94 5.19
N ILE A 69 7.85 -10.93 4.40
CA ILE A 69 6.91 -10.29 3.47
C ILE A 69 7.47 -10.35 2.05
N LEU A 70 6.66 -10.87 1.13
CA LEU A 70 6.81 -10.69 -0.31
C LEU A 70 5.79 -9.64 -0.77
N ASP A 71 6.26 -8.48 -1.22
CA ASP A 71 5.42 -7.35 -1.65
C ASP A 71 5.39 -7.23 -3.19
N VAL A 72 4.24 -7.49 -3.80
CA VAL A 72 4.05 -7.52 -5.27
C VAL A 72 3.49 -6.22 -5.82
N GLY A 73 4.13 -5.11 -5.49
CA GLY A 73 3.76 -3.79 -5.96
C GLY A 73 4.43 -2.66 -5.18
N CYS A 74 5.70 -2.82 -4.82
CA CYS A 74 6.37 -1.92 -3.89
C CYS A 74 6.66 -0.50 -4.43
N GLY A 75 6.43 -0.27 -5.73
CA GLY A 75 6.57 1.02 -6.39
C GLY A 75 7.97 1.61 -6.20
N CYS A 76 8.03 2.86 -5.75
CA CYS A 76 9.29 3.59 -5.53
C CYS A 76 9.93 3.32 -4.15
N GLY A 77 9.47 2.31 -3.42
CA GLY A 77 10.11 1.83 -2.19
C GLY A 77 9.83 2.62 -0.92
N ASP A 78 8.89 3.59 -0.92
CA ASP A 78 8.48 4.25 0.34
C ASP A 78 7.91 3.23 1.34
N GLN A 79 7.06 2.30 0.90
CA GLN A 79 6.53 1.22 1.75
C GLN A 79 7.60 0.21 2.14
N SER A 80 8.56 -0.09 1.26
CA SER A 80 9.69 -0.97 1.56
C SER A 80 10.49 -0.45 2.75
N VAL A 81 10.84 0.84 2.74
CA VAL A 81 11.59 1.47 3.83
C VAL A 81 10.75 1.54 5.11
N HIS A 82 9.48 1.93 4.99
CA HIS A 82 8.56 1.99 6.13
C HIS A 82 8.46 0.64 6.84
N ILE A 83 8.14 -0.43 6.12
CA ILE A 83 8.04 -1.80 6.66
C ILE A 83 9.35 -2.23 7.30
N SER A 84 10.48 -1.99 6.63
CA SER A 84 11.81 -2.36 7.13
C SER A 84 12.18 -1.64 8.43
N SER A 85 11.58 -0.48 8.70
CA SER A 85 11.82 0.31 9.91
C SER A 85 10.95 -0.06 11.11
N LEU A 86 9.88 -0.85 10.91
CA LEU A 86 8.95 -1.19 11.98
C LEU A 86 9.58 -2.12 13.02
N LYS A 87 9.26 -1.87 14.28
CA LYS A 87 9.67 -2.66 15.45
C LYS A 87 8.44 -3.27 16.15
N LYS A 88 8.60 -4.44 16.76
CA LYS A 88 7.48 -5.21 17.36
C LYS A 88 6.70 -4.43 18.43
N ASP A 89 7.38 -3.64 19.26
CA ASP A 89 6.76 -2.88 20.34
C ASP A 89 5.88 -1.73 19.84
N ALA A 90 6.39 -0.96 18.88
CA ALA A 90 5.67 0.16 18.27
C ALA A 90 4.41 -0.32 17.52
N PHE A 91 4.47 -1.52 16.95
CA PHE A 91 3.33 -2.15 16.29
C PHE A 91 2.28 -2.63 17.31
N SER A 92 2.72 -3.21 18.42
CA SER A 92 1.82 -3.73 19.48
C SER A 92 1.08 -2.62 20.23
N SER A 93 1.72 -1.47 20.48
CA SER A 93 1.09 -0.32 21.14
C SER A 93 -0.05 0.30 20.30
N THR A 94 0.11 0.30 18.97
CA THR A 94 -0.95 0.74 18.02
C THR A 94 -2.18 -0.16 18.07
N THR A 95 -2.00 -1.46 18.35
CA THR A 95 -3.10 -2.43 18.48
C THR A 95 -3.99 -2.14 19.69
N THR A 96 -3.41 -1.67 20.79
CA THR A 96 -4.13 -1.46 22.06
C THR A 96 -4.93 -0.15 22.07
N ALA A 97 -4.44 0.91 21.42
CA ALA A 97 -5.14 2.19 21.35
C ALA A 97 -6.47 2.13 20.55
N THR A 98 -6.63 1.13 19.68
CA THR A 98 -7.83 0.99 18.83
C THR A 98 -8.96 0.18 19.50
N SER A 99 -8.69 -0.48 20.64
CA SER A 99 -9.64 -1.34 21.35
C SER A 99 -10.29 -0.70 22.59
N GLN A 100 -9.97 0.56 22.91
CA GLN A 100 -10.60 1.30 24.01
C GLN A 100 -11.18 2.64 23.54
N SER A 101 -12.37 2.58 22.92
CA SER A 101 -13.29 3.73 22.89
C SER A 101 -14.66 3.28 23.38
N GLY A 102 -14.75 3.05 24.68
CA GLY A 102 -15.98 2.72 25.37
C GLY A 102 -15.81 2.83 26.89
N SER A 103 -16.56 3.76 27.47
CA SER A 103 -16.78 4.02 28.91
C SER A 103 -15.83 5.01 29.60
N SER A 104 -16.46 6.12 29.98
CA SER A 104 -16.05 7.13 30.95
C SER A 104 -16.29 6.64 32.38
N ALA A 105 -15.29 6.75 33.26
CA ALA A 105 -15.48 7.06 34.68
C ALA A 105 -14.13 7.44 35.32
N SER A 106 -14.21 8.30 36.32
CA SER A 106 -13.18 9.09 36.97
C SER A 106 -12.31 8.37 38.01
N ALA A 107 -11.07 8.87 38.15
CA ALA A 107 -10.25 9.06 39.35
C ALA A 107 -10.03 7.87 40.32
N GLU A 108 -8.78 7.44 40.51
CA GLU A 108 -7.83 7.94 41.52
C GLU A 108 -6.52 7.14 41.46
N ALA A 109 -5.43 7.80 41.86
CA ALA A 109 -4.07 7.27 41.85
C ALA A 109 -3.84 6.22 42.94
N SER A 110 -3.10 5.16 42.60
CA SER A 110 -2.22 4.47 43.54
C SER A 110 -1.12 3.75 42.79
N GLU A 111 0.09 4.24 43.04
CA GLU A 111 1.37 3.80 42.53
C GLU A 111 1.77 2.50 43.23
N SER A 112 1.83 1.39 42.50
CA SER A 112 2.53 0.18 42.96
C SER A 112 3.27 -0.46 41.80
N THR A 113 4.51 0.01 41.63
CA THR A 113 5.53 -0.48 40.71
C THR A 113 5.94 -1.90 41.10
N LEU A 114 5.26 -2.91 40.55
CA LEU A 114 5.82 -4.27 40.45
C LEU A 114 6.41 -4.45 39.06
N ARG A 115 7.73 -4.21 38.99
CA ARG A 115 8.61 -4.52 37.87
C ARG A 115 8.39 -5.97 37.42
N ARG A 116 7.68 -6.17 36.31
CA ARG A 116 7.80 -7.40 35.52
C ARG A 116 9.07 -7.27 34.68
N GLN A 117 10.19 -7.72 35.25
CA GLN A 117 11.45 -7.91 34.54
C GLN A 117 11.25 -9.03 33.51
N GLY A 118 10.80 -8.66 32.31
CA GLY A 118 10.73 -9.53 31.15
C GLY A 118 11.54 -8.90 30.01
N SER A 119 12.71 -9.49 29.72
CA SER A 119 13.51 -9.36 28.49
C SER A 119 13.58 -7.97 27.83
N SER A 120 14.60 -7.19 28.17
CA SER A 120 15.01 -5.97 27.44
C SER A 120 15.54 -6.23 26.02
N ASN A 121 15.45 -7.46 25.50
CA ASN A 121 16.07 -7.88 24.24
C ASN A 121 15.07 -8.22 23.12
N GLU A 122 13.76 -8.26 23.41
CA GLU A 122 12.74 -8.37 22.35
C GLU A 122 12.27 -7.00 21.82
N SER A 123 12.45 -5.94 22.61
CA SER A 123 11.93 -4.59 22.33
C SER A 123 12.58 -3.90 21.12
N SER A 124 13.77 -4.33 20.70
CA SER A 124 14.53 -3.77 19.58
C SER A 124 14.39 -4.57 18.28
N LYS A 125 13.69 -5.71 18.31
CA LYS A 125 13.58 -6.61 17.15
C LYS A 125 12.72 -6.00 16.04
N PRO A 126 13.09 -6.20 14.77
CA PRO A 126 12.26 -5.79 13.65
C PRO A 126 10.91 -6.51 13.69
N LEU A 127 9.87 -5.83 13.22
CA LEU A 127 8.55 -6.44 13.03
C LEU A 127 8.58 -7.48 11.92
N VAL A 128 9.38 -7.22 10.88
CA VAL A 128 9.56 -8.04 9.69
C VAL A 128 11.04 -8.38 9.58
N ASP A 129 11.39 -9.65 9.58
CA ASP A 129 12.78 -10.12 9.51
C ASP A 129 13.29 -10.15 8.07
N THR A 130 12.42 -10.47 7.11
CA THR A 130 12.73 -10.50 5.68
C THR A 130 11.68 -9.79 4.86
N TYR A 131 12.09 -8.89 3.98
CA TYR A 131 11.26 -8.16 3.05
C TYR A 131 11.80 -8.30 1.62
N ILE A 132 10.97 -8.77 0.70
CA ILE A 132 11.27 -8.82 -0.73
C ILE A 132 10.21 -8.01 -1.46
N GLY A 133 10.61 -6.88 -2.05
CA GLY A 133 9.74 -6.04 -2.87
C GLY A 133 9.89 -6.35 -4.36
N ILE A 134 8.78 -6.37 -5.08
CA ILE A 134 8.74 -6.50 -6.53
C ILE A 134 8.02 -5.29 -7.11
N THR A 135 8.55 -4.75 -8.21
CA THR A 135 7.81 -3.82 -9.07
C THR A 135 8.17 -4.08 -10.53
N ILE A 136 7.20 -3.96 -11.43
CA ILE A 136 7.39 -4.23 -12.85
C ILE A 136 8.14 -3.11 -13.58
N GLN A 137 8.13 -1.89 -13.04
CA GLN A 137 8.70 -0.73 -13.71
C GLN A 137 10.19 -0.55 -13.35
N PRO A 138 11.13 -0.63 -14.31
CA PRO A 138 12.57 -0.58 -14.01
C PRO A 138 13.00 0.70 -13.28
N SER A 139 12.46 1.85 -13.67
CA SER A 139 12.78 3.12 -13.01
C SER A 139 12.27 3.21 -11.57
N GLN A 140 11.17 2.51 -11.24
CA GLN A 140 10.69 2.41 -9.86
C GLN A 140 11.57 1.46 -9.05
N ALA A 141 11.93 0.29 -9.62
CA ALA A 141 12.81 -0.66 -8.98
C ALA A 141 14.17 -0.04 -8.62
N GLN A 142 14.80 0.67 -9.56
CA GLN A 142 16.07 1.36 -9.33
C GLN A 142 15.97 2.37 -8.17
N PHE A 143 14.89 3.14 -8.12
CA PHE A 143 14.67 4.14 -7.08
C PHE A 143 14.42 3.50 -5.71
N ALA A 144 13.64 2.42 -5.67
CA ALA A 144 13.36 1.64 -4.47
C ALA A 144 14.63 0.96 -3.92
N GLN A 145 15.45 0.36 -4.78
CA GLN A 145 16.74 -0.23 -4.43
C GLN A 145 17.68 0.80 -3.81
N GLN A 146 17.80 1.99 -4.43
CA GLN A 146 18.62 3.07 -3.89
C GLN A 146 18.16 3.49 -2.48
N ARG A 147 16.84 3.60 -2.26
CA ARG A 147 16.29 3.97 -0.96
C ARG A 147 16.52 2.94 0.12
N ILE A 148 16.32 1.66 -0.19
CA ILE A 148 16.60 0.57 0.76
C ILE A 148 18.08 0.54 1.11
N ARG A 149 18.96 0.67 0.12
CA ARG A 149 20.40 0.75 0.35
C ARG A 149 20.78 1.90 1.26
N LEU A 150 20.28 3.12 0.98
CA LEU A 150 20.55 4.30 1.81
C LEU A 150 20.02 4.12 3.25
N TYR A 151 18.82 3.57 3.40
CA TYR A 151 18.24 3.26 4.70
C TYR A 151 19.11 2.26 5.47
N GLN A 152 19.52 1.16 4.82
CA GLN A 152 20.39 0.15 5.43
C GLN A 152 21.77 0.71 5.78
N GLU A 153 22.33 1.61 4.96
CA GLU A 153 23.61 2.28 5.20
C GLU A 153 23.56 3.23 6.40
N GLN A 154 22.46 3.98 6.56
CA GLN A 154 22.23 4.88 7.70
C GLN A 154 21.97 4.13 9.01
N ASN A 155 21.54 2.87 8.94
CA ASN A 155 21.19 2.04 10.09
C ASN A 155 22.13 0.84 10.25
N LYS A 156 23.41 0.98 9.83
CA LYS A 156 24.42 -0.10 9.86
C LYS A 156 24.79 -0.58 11.26
N ASP A 157 24.75 0.30 12.26
CA ASP A 157 25.27 0.02 13.61
C ASP A 157 24.28 -0.73 14.52
N GLY A 158 23.13 -1.18 13.99
CA GLY A 158 22.15 -1.97 14.72
C GLY A 158 22.37 -3.48 14.56
N ASP A 159 22.50 -4.19 15.68
CA ASP A 159 22.76 -5.65 15.73
C ASP A 159 21.64 -6.51 15.11
N ILE A 160 20.41 -5.99 15.02
CA ILE A 160 19.25 -6.73 14.48
C ILE A 160 18.47 -5.83 13.51
N ARG A 161 18.49 -6.20 12.22
CA ARG A 161 17.83 -5.46 11.14
C ARG A 161 17.03 -6.37 10.21
N THR A 162 16.02 -5.79 9.58
CA THR A 162 15.28 -6.41 8.47
C THR A 162 16.22 -6.62 7.28
N SER A 163 16.31 -7.85 6.78
CA SER A 163 16.86 -8.12 5.45
C SER A 163 15.84 -7.64 4.42
N ALA A 164 16.22 -6.68 3.57
CA ALA A 164 15.29 -6.04 2.66
C ALA A 164 15.92 -5.87 1.28
N ASP A 165 15.26 -6.40 0.26
CA ASP A 165 15.70 -6.32 -1.13
C ASP A 165 14.52 -5.98 -2.05
N VAL A 166 14.82 -5.34 -3.19
CA VAL A 166 13.80 -4.96 -4.19
C VAL A 166 14.26 -5.37 -5.58
N PHE A 167 13.36 -5.99 -6.33
CA PHE A 167 13.61 -6.54 -7.66
C PHE A 167 12.67 -5.95 -8.72
N CYS A 168 13.19 -5.84 -9.94
CA CYS A 168 12.40 -5.52 -11.12
C CYS A 168 11.86 -6.82 -11.74
N ALA A 169 10.59 -7.13 -11.50
CA ALA A 169 9.95 -8.35 -12.02
C ALA A 169 8.43 -8.17 -12.12
N ASP A 170 7.76 -9.08 -12.85
CA ASP A 170 6.30 -9.10 -12.92
C ASP A 170 5.72 -9.75 -11.66
N GLY A 171 5.05 -8.96 -10.82
CA GLY A 171 4.39 -9.46 -9.61
C GLY A 171 3.18 -10.36 -9.88
N ALA A 172 2.64 -10.37 -11.10
CA ALA A 172 1.52 -11.20 -11.49
C ALA A 172 1.93 -12.61 -11.95
N ASP A 173 3.19 -12.79 -12.39
CA ASP A 173 3.67 -14.02 -13.01
C ASP A 173 4.99 -14.50 -12.36
N PRO A 174 4.91 -15.33 -11.31
CA PRO A 174 6.09 -15.95 -10.71
C PRO A 174 6.95 -16.78 -11.66
N SER A 175 6.36 -17.30 -12.75
CA SER A 175 7.12 -18.11 -13.72
C SER A 175 8.05 -17.27 -14.60
N SER A 176 7.85 -15.95 -14.65
CA SER A 176 8.68 -15.03 -15.41
C SER A 176 9.89 -14.50 -14.61
N TRP A 177 10.04 -14.88 -13.34
CA TRP A 177 11.10 -14.36 -12.47
C TRP A 177 12.47 -14.91 -12.87
N THR A 178 13.47 -14.03 -12.91
CA THR A 178 14.84 -14.33 -13.36
C THR A 178 15.86 -13.54 -12.53
N GLY A 179 17.15 -13.79 -12.76
CA GLY A 179 18.24 -13.11 -12.04
C GLY A 179 18.40 -13.63 -10.62
N GLU A 180 18.61 -12.73 -9.66
CA GLU A 180 18.83 -13.05 -8.23
C GLU A 180 17.52 -13.25 -7.44
N LEU A 181 16.37 -12.91 -8.05
CA LEU A 181 15.07 -13.03 -7.39
C LEU A 181 14.72 -14.50 -7.05
N PRO A 182 14.85 -15.49 -7.97
CA PRO A 182 14.62 -16.90 -7.65
C PRO A 182 15.44 -17.41 -6.46
N ASP A 183 16.71 -17.02 -6.34
CA ASP A 183 17.58 -17.42 -5.23
C ASP A 183 17.15 -16.77 -3.89
N SER A 184 16.62 -15.54 -3.95
CA SER A 184 16.07 -14.88 -2.76
C SER A 184 14.76 -15.54 -2.31
N ILE A 185 13.96 -16.02 -3.27
CA ILE A 185 12.69 -16.71 -3.01
C ILE A 185 12.88 -18.16 -2.58
N SER A 186 13.89 -18.88 -3.09
CA SER A 186 14.15 -20.27 -2.67
C SER A 186 14.39 -20.38 -1.17
N ASN A 187 15.11 -19.42 -0.58
CA ASN A 187 15.27 -19.32 0.86
C ASN A 187 13.93 -19.20 1.61
N LEU A 188 12.94 -18.48 1.05
CA LEU A 188 11.60 -18.41 1.61
C LEU A 188 10.86 -19.75 1.52
N VAL A 189 10.99 -20.44 0.39
CA VAL A 189 10.37 -21.75 0.13
C VAL A 189 10.92 -22.81 1.08
N ASP A 190 12.23 -22.90 1.21
CA ASP A 190 12.92 -23.94 1.99
C ASP A 190 12.56 -23.91 3.48
N THR A 191 12.25 -22.72 3.99
CA THR A 191 11.88 -22.48 5.38
C THR A 191 10.39 -22.10 5.53
N SER A 192 9.56 -22.39 4.53
CA SER A 192 8.13 -22.06 4.53
C SER A 192 7.30 -22.87 5.54
N LEU A 193 7.77 -24.08 5.88
CA LEU A 193 7.10 -25.00 6.80
C LEU A 193 7.61 -24.90 8.25
N ASP A 194 8.53 -23.98 8.53
CA ASP A 194 8.99 -23.72 9.89
C ASP A 194 7.83 -23.16 10.75
N PRO A 195 7.41 -23.85 11.83
CA PRO A 195 6.27 -23.43 12.64
C PRO A 195 6.51 -22.10 13.37
N ASP A 196 7.76 -21.66 13.54
CA ASP A 196 8.09 -20.38 14.18
C ASP A 196 8.14 -19.21 13.17
N THR A 197 7.98 -19.49 11.87
CA THR A 197 8.11 -18.49 10.81
C THR A 197 6.79 -18.29 10.05
N SER A 198 6.40 -17.04 9.81
CA SER A 198 5.21 -16.70 9.05
C SER A 198 5.57 -15.92 7.79
N THR A 199 5.08 -16.38 6.64
CA THR A 199 5.27 -15.72 5.34
C THR A 199 3.98 -15.05 4.92
N TRP A 200 4.10 -13.83 4.39
CA TRP A 200 2.98 -13.03 3.92
C TRP A 200 3.22 -12.51 2.50
N LEU A 201 2.25 -12.72 1.61
CA LEU A 201 2.12 -11.99 0.37
C LEU A 201 1.39 -10.67 0.66
N LEU A 202 2.06 -9.55 0.40
CA LEU A 202 1.51 -8.20 0.50
C LEU A 202 1.20 -7.67 -0.90
N ALA A 203 0.02 -7.09 -1.07
CA ALA A 203 -0.35 -6.40 -2.30
C ALA A 203 -1.10 -5.10 -1.99
N LEU A 204 -0.39 -3.98 -1.93
CA LEU A 204 -0.98 -2.68 -1.63
C LEU A 204 -1.35 -1.95 -2.94
N ASP A 205 -2.65 -1.79 -3.21
CA ASP A 205 -3.14 -0.96 -4.32
C ASP A 205 -2.58 -1.36 -5.70
N THR A 206 -2.41 -2.68 -5.92
CA THR A 206 -1.66 -3.23 -7.07
C THR A 206 -2.39 -4.32 -7.85
N MET A 207 -3.09 -5.25 -7.18
CA MET A 207 -3.64 -6.48 -7.80
C MET A 207 -4.63 -6.22 -8.94
N TYR A 208 -5.37 -5.11 -8.91
CA TYR A 208 -6.29 -4.74 -9.99
C TYR A 208 -5.58 -4.28 -11.28
N HIS A 209 -4.25 -4.18 -11.28
CA HIS A 209 -3.44 -3.97 -12.48
C HIS A 209 -2.94 -5.27 -13.11
N PHE A 210 -3.03 -6.41 -12.41
CA PHE A 210 -2.41 -7.66 -12.85
C PHE A 210 -3.10 -8.21 -14.09
N LYS A 211 -2.28 -8.68 -15.03
CA LYS A 211 -2.71 -9.26 -16.30
C LYS A 211 -1.87 -10.50 -16.60
N PRO A 212 -2.45 -11.53 -17.24
CA PRO A 212 -3.87 -11.67 -17.57
C PRO A 212 -4.74 -12.04 -16.36
N SER A 213 -4.14 -12.42 -15.24
CA SER A 213 -4.84 -12.93 -14.05
C SER A 213 -4.10 -12.56 -12.77
N ARG A 214 -4.85 -12.55 -11.67
CA ARG A 214 -4.34 -12.45 -10.29
C ARG A 214 -4.00 -13.81 -9.68
N LEU A 215 -4.50 -14.88 -10.28
CA LEU A 215 -4.44 -16.23 -9.73
C LEU A 215 -3.02 -16.80 -9.63
N PRO A 216 -2.10 -16.63 -10.60
CA PRO A 216 -0.79 -17.28 -10.55
C PRO A 216 0.01 -16.91 -9.30
N ILE A 217 0.10 -15.62 -8.97
CA ILE A 217 0.79 -15.17 -7.76
C ILE A 217 0.11 -15.65 -6.47
N LEU A 218 -1.22 -15.65 -6.41
CA LEU A 218 -1.97 -16.09 -5.23
C LEU A 218 -1.79 -17.59 -5.01
N TYR A 219 -1.85 -18.36 -6.10
CA TYR A 219 -1.61 -19.80 -6.09
C TYR A 219 -0.18 -20.10 -5.66
N TYR A 220 0.81 -19.40 -6.22
CA TYR A 220 2.21 -19.55 -5.83
C TYR A 220 2.43 -19.23 -4.34
N ALA A 221 1.87 -18.12 -3.86
CA ALA A 221 1.96 -17.74 -2.46
C ALA A 221 1.40 -18.83 -1.53
N GLN A 222 0.21 -19.35 -1.81
CA GLN A 222 -0.40 -20.37 -0.95
C GLN A 222 0.27 -21.74 -1.06
N ASN A 223 0.64 -22.17 -2.27
CA ASN A 223 1.04 -23.56 -2.52
C ASN A 223 2.55 -23.78 -2.53
N SER A 224 3.36 -22.72 -2.70
CA SER A 224 4.83 -22.81 -2.70
C SER A 224 5.45 -22.10 -1.50
N LEU A 225 4.88 -20.98 -1.06
CA LEU A 225 5.41 -20.23 0.08
C LEU A 225 4.64 -20.49 1.39
N HIS A 226 3.52 -21.22 1.32
CA HIS A 226 2.54 -21.36 2.41
C HIS A 226 2.16 -20.01 3.04
N ALA A 227 2.15 -18.96 2.22
CA ALA A 227 2.04 -17.59 2.68
C ALA A 227 0.58 -17.18 2.89
N SER A 228 0.32 -16.54 4.02
CA SER A 228 -0.90 -15.77 4.20
C SER A 228 -0.90 -14.56 3.25
N PHE A 229 -2.06 -14.02 2.91
CA PHE A 229 -2.22 -12.89 2.01
C PHE A 229 -2.81 -11.69 2.74
N MET A 230 -2.27 -10.50 2.49
CA MET A 230 -2.85 -9.23 2.91
C MET A 230 -2.78 -8.20 1.80
N ALA A 231 -3.83 -7.39 1.67
CA ALA A 231 -3.92 -6.41 0.61
C ALA A 231 -4.81 -5.21 0.95
N PHE A 232 -4.59 -4.12 0.22
CA PHE A 232 -5.63 -3.15 -0.07
C PHE A 232 -5.99 -3.25 -1.56
N ASP A 233 -7.29 -3.30 -1.87
CA ASP A 233 -7.76 -3.48 -3.25
C ASP A 233 -9.08 -2.73 -3.52
N LEU A 234 -9.42 -2.59 -4.80
CA LEU A 234 -10.62 -1.92 -5.29
C LEU A 234 -11.62 -2.96 -5.82
N LEU A 235 -12.79 -3.04 -5.19
CA LEU A 235 -13.86 -3.94 -5.57
C LEU A 235 -15.05 -3.20 -6.17
N LEU A 236 -15.78 -3.84 -7.08
CA LEU A 236 -17.09 -3.38 -7.50
C LEU A 236 -18.12 -3.70 -6.41
N ALA A 237 -18.99 -2.75 -6.09
CA ALA A 237 -20.08 -3.00 -5.15
C ALA A 237 -21.12 -3.97 -5.75
N ASP A 238 -21.63 -4.88 -4.92
CA ASP A 238 -22.56 -5.94 -5.36
C ASP A 238 -23.88 -5.33 -5.87
N ASN A 239 -24.43 -4.36 -5.14
CA ASN A 239 -25.69 -3.69 -5.46
C ASN A 239 -25.45 -2.39 -6.25
N THR A 240 -25.13 -2.52 -7.53
CA THR A 240 -24.90 -1.38 -8.43
C THR A 240 -25.99 -1.26 -9.47
N SER A 241 -26.44 -0.04 -9.76
CA SER A 241 -27.41 0.19 -10.83
C SER A 241 -26.79 -0.11 -12.19
N TRP A 242 -27.63 -0.48 -13.15
CA TRP A 242 -27.15 -0.77 -14.50
C TRP A 242 -26.47 0.44 -15.16
N TRP A 243 -26.98 1.65 -14.90
CA TRP A 243 -26.41 2.91 -15.36
C TRP A 243 -25.04 3.18 -14.73
N GLN A 244 -24.89 2.87 -13.45
CA GLN A 244 -23.61 2.94 -12.74
C GLN A 244 -22.57 2.02 -13.39
N ARG A 245 -22.93 0.76 -13.69
CA ARG A 245 -22.06 -0.18 -14.38
C ARG A 245 -21.70 0.27 -15.80
N LEU A 246 -22.66 0.82 -16.55
CA LEU A 246 -22.39 1.37 -17.88
C LEU A 246 -21.41 2.56 -17.81
N LYS A 247 -21.58 3.46 -16.84
CA LYS A 247 -20.63 4.55 -16.59
C LYS A 247 -19.23 4.03 -16.22
N MET A 248 -19.13 2.99 -15.38
CA MET A 248 -17.81 2.37 -15.10
C MET A 248 -17.15 1.81 -16.35
N ARG A 249 -17.92 1.13 -17.22
CA ARG A 249 -17.38 0.61 -18.49
C ARG A 249 -16.82 1.72 -19.36
N LEU A 250 -17.51 2.87 -19.42
CA LEU A 250 -17.02 4.04 -20.13
C LEU A 250 -15.73 4.60 -19.50
N VAL A 251 -15.69 4.74 -18.16
CA VAL A 251 -14.47 5.19 -17.44
C VAL A 251 -13.31 4.25 -17.74
N CYS A 252 -13.52 2.94 -17.60
CA CYS A 252 -12.55 1.88 -17.88
C CYS A 252 -12.01 1.95 -19.32
N TRP A 253 -12.89 2.16 -20.30
CA TRP A 253 -12.51 2.34 -21.69
C TRP A 253 -11.63 3.58 -21.90
N VAL A 254 -12.01 4.72 -21.32
CA VAL A 254 -11.22 5.97 -21.41
C VAL A 254 -9.85 5.82 -20.72
N THR A 255 -9.76 5.08 -19.62
CA THR A 255 -8.51 4.89 -18.87
C THR A 255 -7.68 3.70 -19.33
N GLY A 256 -8.12 2.94 -20.36
CA GLY A 256 -7.44 1.73 -20.81
C GLY A 256 -7.37 0.61 -19.77
N SER A 257 -8.24 0.66 -18.75
CA SER A 257 -8.31 -0.33 -17.67
C SER A 257 -9.43 -1.33 -17.98
N PRO A 258 -9.17 -2.65 -18.07
CA PRO A 258 -10.23 -3.61 -18.32
C PRO A 258 -11.28 -3.60 -17.20
N PHE A 259 -12.57 -3.53 -17.56
CA PHE A 259 -13.65 -3.54 -16.56
C PHE A 259 -13.65 -4.82 -15.72
N THR A 260 -13.19 -5.93 -16.29
CA THR A 260 -13.01 -7.22 -15.61
C THR A 260 -12.01 -7.18 -14.45
N ASN A 261 -11.19 -6.13 -14.37
CA ASN A 261 -10.28 -5.96 -13.24
C ASN A 261 -11.00 -5.56 -11.96
N PHE A 262 -12.24 -5.06 -12.02
CA PHE A 262 -13.03 -4.73 -10.84
C PHE A 262 -13.91 -5.92 -10.42
N LEU A 263 -13.35 -6.77 -9.56
CA LEU A 263 -14.08 -7.91 -9.01
C LEU A 263 -15.10 -7.45 -7.96
N THR A 264 -16.23 -8.14 -7.89
CA THR A 264 -17.14 -8.09 -6.74
C THR A 264 -16.53 -8.78 -5.53
N ARG A 265 -17.12 -8.60 -4.35
CA ARG A 265 -16.68 -9.27 -3.11
C ARG A 265 -16.67 -10.79 -3.27
N GLU A 266 -17.72 -11.37 -3.84
CA GLU A 266 -17.83 -12.82 -4.00
C GLU A 266 -16.88 -13.36 -5.08
N GLU A 267 -16.63 -12.61 -6.17
CA GLU A 267 -15.61 -12.98 -7.15
C GLU A 267 -14.20 -12.98 -6.55
N TYR A 268 -13.87 -11.99 -5.71
CA TYR A 268 -12.60 -11.95 -5.00
C TYR A 268 -12.45 -13.11 -4.02
N MET A 269 -13.50 -13.42 -3.28
CA MET A 269 -13.55 -14.55 -2.36
C MET A 269 -13.31 -15.87 -3.11
N ARG A 270 -14.00 -16.08 -4.24
CA ARG A 270 -13.81 -17.26 -5.09
C ARG A 270 -12.40 -17.35 -5.66
N LEU A 271 -11.79 -16.22 -6.05
CA LEU A 271 -10.42 -16.16 -6.53
C LEU A 271 -9.43 -16.65 -5.45
N LEU A 272 -9.57 -16.19 -4.20
CA LEU A 272 -8.72 -16.63 -3.09
C LEU A 272 -8.94 -18.11 -2.75
N VAL A 273 -10.19 -18.57 -2.74
CA VAL A 273 -10.50 -20.00 -2.53
C VAL A 273 -9.91 -20.86 -3.65
N ALA A 274 -10.00 -20.41 -4.90
CA ALA A 274 -9.39 -21.10 -6.05
C ALA A 274 -7.86 -21.15 -5.97
N ALA A 275 -7.21 -20.18 -5.30
CA ALA A 275 -5.78 -20.20 -5.03
C ALA A 275 -5.39 -21.18 -3.92
N GLY A 276 -6.34 -21.64 -3.10
CA GLY A 276 -6.15 -22.61 -2.02
C GLY A 276 -6.40 -22.07 -0.60
N TYR A 277 -6.81 -20.80 -0.44
CA TYR A 277 -7.13 -20.25 0.88
C TYR A 277 -8.48 -20.77 1.42
N ASP A 278 -8.54 -21.06 2.71
CA ASP A 278 -9.82 -21.43 3.37
C ASP A 278 -10.75 -20.22 3.45
N ARG A 279 -11.96 -20.37 2.89
CA ARG A 279 -13.04 -19.36 2.94
C ARG A 279 -13.32 -18.86 4.35
N SER A 280 -13.26 -19.73 5.36
CA SER A 280 -13.53 -19.37 6.76
C SER A 280 -12.47 -18.43 7.36
N ARG A 281 -11.27 -18.40 6.76
CA ARG A 281 -10.11 -17.62 7.20
C ARG A 281 -9.87 -16.38 6.33
N ILE A 282 -10.79 -16.06 5.43
CA ILE A 282 -10.76 -14.85 4.60
C ILE A 282 -11.60 -13.76 5.24
N GLN A 283 -10.99 -12.58 5.41
CA GLN A 283 -11.63 -11.37 5.90
C GLN A 283 -11.47 -10.27 4.86
N ILE A 284 -12.57 -9.59 4.56
CA ILE A 284 -12.58 -8.42 3.68
C ILE A 284 -13.31 -7.31 4.43
N LYS A 285 -12.62 -6.21 4.71
CA LYS A 285 -13.12 -5.06 5.46
C LYS A 285 -13.20 -3.84 4.57
N ASP A 286 -14.39 -3.25 4.46
CA ASP A 286 -14.59 -2.01 3.71
C ASP A 286 -14.07 -0.81 4.51
N ILE A 287 -13.17 -0.03 3.92
CA ILE A 287 -12.62 1.21 4.47
C ILE A 287 -12.87 2.42 3.57
N SER A 288 -13.74 2.30 2.56
CA SER A 288 -13.98 3.30 1.50
C SER A 288 -14.24 4.71 2.03
N ARG A 289 -14.95 4.82 3.16
CA ARG A 289 -15.28 6.10 3.81
C ARG A 289 -14.05 6.92 4.21
N HIS A 290 -12.93 6.23 4.49
CA HIS A 290 -11.66 6.81 4.90
C HIS A 290 -10.67 6.91 3.73
N VAL A 291 -11.08 6.56 2.51
CA VAL A 291 -10.21 6.51 1.33
C VAL A 291 -10.66 7.54 0.30
N PHE A 292 -11.81 7.34 -0.33
CA PHE A 292 -12.19 8.10 -1.52
C PHE A 292 -12.47 9.59 -1.28
N PRO A 293 -13.15 10.01 -0.19
CA PRO A 293 -13.32 11.44 0.09
C PRO A 293 -11.98 12.17 0.27
N GLY A 294 -11.06 11.60 1.05
CA GLY A 294 -9.78 12.21 1.37
C GLY A 294 -8.85 12.38 0.16
N ILE A 295 -8.69 11.33 -0.65
CA ILE A 295 -7.87 11.44 -1.89
C ILE A 295 -8.47 12.44 -2.88
N THR A 296 -9.81 12.52 -2.96
CA THR A 296 -10.50 13.49 -3.82
C THR A 296 -10.25 14.92 -3.37
N GLU A 297 -10.31 15.17 -2.07
CA GLU A 297 -10.04 16.48 -1.48
C GLU A 297 -8.57 16.88 -1.68
N PHE A 298 -7.64 15.98 -1.37
CA PHE A 298 -6.21 16.20 -1.57
C PHE A 298 -5.87 16.53 -3.03
N MET A 299 -6.35 15.73 -3.99
CA MET A 299 -6.15 16.03 -5.42
C MET A 299 -6.72 17.40 -5.77
N GLY A 300 -7.90 17.73 -5.24
CA GLY A 300 -8.51 19.05 -5.40
C GLY A 300 -7.61 20.19 -4.94
N ARG A 301 -7.09 20.10 -3.72
CA ARG A 301 -6.16 21.08 -3.15
C ARG A 301 -4.89 21.19 -3.97
N ARG A 302 -4.25 20.07 -4.31
CA ARG A 302 -3.01 20.08 -5.11
C ARG A 302 -3.17 20.67 -6.50
N ILE A 303 -4.30 20.43 -7.16
CA ILE A 303 -4.62 21.05 -8.46
C ILE A 303 -4.73 22.58 -8.32
N GLN A 304 -5.30 23.08 -7.23
CA GLN A 304 -5.42 24.51 -6.96
C GLN A 304 -4.07 25.13 -6.59
N GLU A 305 -3.33 24.49 -5.67
CA GLU A 305 -2.00 24.90 -5.22
C GLU A 305 -0.98 24.97 -6.38
N GLY A 306 -1.07 24.05 -7.35
CA GLY A 306 -0.14 24.02 -8.50
C GLY A 306 -0.43 25.07 -9.59
N GLN A 307 -1.64 25.62 -9.66
CA GLN A 307 -2.03 26.51 -10.77
C GLN A 307 -1.21 27.80 -10.87
N PRO A 308 -0.94 28.54 -9.77
CA PRO A 308 -0.12 29.75 -9.82
C PRO A 308 1.29 29.52 -10.35
N TYR A 309 1.81 28.30 -10.20
CA TYR A 309 3.16 27.87 -10.63
C TYR A 309 3.18 27.25 -12.03
N GLY A 310 2.08 27.34 -12.79
CA GLY A 310 1.98 26.75 -14.13
C GLY A 310 1.98 25.22 -14.18
N ILE A 311 1.88 24.55 -13.02
CA ILE A 311 1.93 23.09 -12.92
C ILE A 311 0.58 22.51 -13.40
N LYS A 312 0.61 21.83 -14.55
CA LYS A 312 -0.58 21.22 -15.15
C LYS A 312 -0.82 19.79 -14.63
N LEU A 313 -1.69 19.67 -13.64
CA LEU A 313 -2.15 18.39 -13.08
C LEU A 313 -3.39 17.83 -13.80
N GLY A 314 -3.41 17.86 -15.15
CA GLY A 314 -4.58 17.54 -15.97
C GLY A 314 -5.13 16.13 -15.75
N LYS A 315 -4.26 15.10 -15.77
CA LYS A 315 -4.65 13.70 -15.50
C LYS A 315 -5.30 13.52 -14.11
N TYR A 316 -4.82 14.27 -13.13
CA TYR A 316 -5.32 14.22 -11.76
C TYR A 316 -6.68 14.92 -11.59
N ARG A 317 -7.07 15.83 -12.50
CA ARG A 317 -8.44 16.37 -12.54
C ARG A 317 -9.46 15.28 -12.90
N GLY A 318 -9.12 14.43 -13.87
CA GLY A 318 -9.91 13.26 -14.24
C GLY A 318 -10.04 12.29 -13.06
N ALA A 319 -8.90 11.92 -12.46
CA ALA A 319 -8.86 11.05 -11.28
C ALA A 319 -9.70 11.61 -10.11
N LYS A 320 -9.56 12.90 -9.77
CA LYS A 320 -10.39 13.57 -8.75
C LYS A 320 -11.89 13.40 -9.04
N THR A 321 -12.31 13.57 -10.30
CA THR A 321 -13.72 13.46 -10.69
C THR A 321 -14.23 12.03 -10.50
N VAL A 322 -13.44 11.04 -10.93
CA VAL A 322 -13.77 9.62 -10.79
C VAL A 322 -13.85 9.22 -9.31
N PHE A 323 -12.83 9.55 -8.51
CA PHE A 323 -12.81 9.22 -7.07
C PHE A 323 -13.91 9.94 -6.30
N GLY A 324 -14.21 11.19 -6.64
CA GLY A 324 -15.33 11.92 -6.06
C GLY A 324 -16.68 11.29 -6.41
N TRP A 325 -16.82 10.72 -7.61
CA TRP A 325 -18.00 9.94 -7.97
C TRP A 325 -18.06 8.61 -7.23
N TRP A 326 -16.95 7.89 -7.06
CA TRP A 326 -16.91 6.66 -6.26
C TRP A 326 -17.31 6.93 -4.80
N ALA A 327 -16.79 8.00 -4.19
CA ALA A 327 -17.15 8.42 -2.85
C ALA A 327 -18.67 8.67 -2.69
N LYS A 328 -19.30 9.32 -3.67
CA LYS A 328 -20.73 9.66 -3.62
C LYS A 328 -21.65 8.50 -3.98
N SER A 329 -21.27 7.70 -4.97
CA SER A 329 -22.13 6.64 -5.52
C SER A 329 -21.96 5.31 -4.80
N GLY A 330 -20.81 5.07 -4.18
CA GLY A 330 -20.47 3.80 -3.58
C GLY A 330 -20.30 2.65 -4.57
N ILE A 331 -20.06 2.95 -5.85
CA ILE A 331 -19.96 1.93 -6.89
C ILE A 331 -18.68 1.10 -6.79
N VAL A 332 -17.60 1.69 -6.28
CA VAL A 332 -16.33 1.03 -5.97
C VAL A 332 -16.12 1.06 -4.47
N ARG A 333 -15.57 -0.02 -3.92
CA ARG A 333 -15.16 -0.16 -2.52
C ARG A 333 -13.65 -0.28 -2.41
N GLY A 334 -13.04 0.51 -1.53
CA GLY A 334 -11.67 0.31 -1.09
C GLY A 334 -11.68 -0.62 0.12
N VAL A 335 -11.07 -1.79 -0.01
CA VAL A 335 -11.14 -2.85 1.01
C VAL A 335 -9.75 -3.27 1.47
N VAL A 336 -9.65 -3.61 2.75
CA VAL A 336 -8.51 -4.38 3.28
C VAL A 336 -8.90 -5.86 3.24
N VAL A 337 -8.05 -6.69 2.66
CA VAL A 337 -8.24 -8.13 2.52
C VAL A 337 -7.18 -8.86 3.32
N VAL A 338 -7.57 -9.92 4.03
CA VAL A 338 -6.66 -10.85 4.70
C VAL A 338 -7.14 -12.27 4.44
N ALA A 339 -6.26 -13.15 3.97
CA ALA A 339 -6.52 -14.58 3.85
C ALA A 339 -5.38 -15.33 4.52
N ARG A 340 -5.66 -16.23 5.47
CA ARG A 340 -4.61 -16.93 6.20
C ARG A 340 -4.41 -18.34 5.64
N SER A 341 -3.14 -18.71 5.44
CA SER A 341 -2.70 -20.06 5.02
C SER A 341 -2.95 -21.06 6.14
#